data_AF-A0A844AL67-F1
#
_entry.id   AF-A0A844AL67-F1
#
_cell.length_a   1.000
_cell.length_b   1.000
_cell.length_c   1.000
_cell.angle_alpha   90.00
_cell.angle_beta   90.00
_cell.angle_gamma   90.00
#
_symmetry.space_group_name_H-M   'P 1'
#
loop_
_entity.id
_entity.type
_entity.pdbx_description
1 polymer ?
#
loop_
_entity_poly.entity_id
_entity_poly.type
_entity_poly.pdbx_seq_one_letter_code
_entity_poly.pdbx_strand_id
1 'polypeptide(L)'
;MTRSFPSLLMSAALALLAAPTFAQTETQAEAVTSPDGAAVCAKMIGDGRTSGLDQSQCECRYEMAAEVLDPAVSTLLFDSWYNGTNNSDAINALPEQRKIKRQFRTMHNEIKRLCK
;
A
#
# COMPACT_ATOMS: atom_id res chain seq x y z
N MET A 1 -51.43 -10.93 55.33
CA MET A 1 -50.59 -11.72 56.26
C MET A 1 -50.03 -12.92 55.52
N THR A 2 -48.71 -13.07 55.59
CA THR A 2 -47.92 -14.31 55.45
C THR A 2 -48.18 -15.20 54.23
N ARG A 3 -47.27 -15.18 53.25
CA ARG A 3 -46.76 -16.42 52.65
C ARG A 3 -45.26 -16.34 52.43
N SER A 4 -44.55 -17.09 53.26
CA SER A 4 -43.16 -17.51 53.12
C SER A 4 -42.94 -18.21 51.78
N PHE A 5 -41.84 -17.86 51.12
CA PHE A 5 -41.26 -18.65 50.04
C PHE A 5 -40.01 -19.36 50.58
N PRO A 6 -39.86 -20.68 50.39
CA PRO A 6 -38.56 -21.31 50.38
C PRO A 6 -38.10 -21.50 48.92
N SER A 7 -37.08 -20.72 48.58
CA SER A 7 -35.80 -21.14 48.02
C SER A 7 -35.66 -22.54 47.39
N LEU A 8 -35.08 -22.48 46.19
CA LEU A 8 -34.08 -23.40 45.62
C LEU A 8 -34.60 -24.76 45.10
N LEU A 9 -34.50 -24.96 43.79
CA LEU A 9 -33.35 -25.68 43.22
C LEU A 9 -33.39 -25.64 41.68
N MET A 10 -32.36 -24.98 41.15
CA MET A 10 -31.53 -25.37 40.00
C MET A 10 -32.12 -26.37 39.00
N SER A 11 -32.33 -25.90 37.78
CA SER A 11 -31.98 -26.66 36.58
C SER A 11 -31.47 -25.69 35.53
N ALA A 12 -30.15 -25.57 35.47
CA ALA A 12 -29.44 -24.89 34.41
C ALA A 12 -29.52 -25.76 33.15
N ALA A 13 -30.50 -25.46 32.29
CA ALA A 13 -30.50 -25.97 30.93
C ALA A 13 -29.57 -25.07 30.09
N LEU A 14 -28.37 -25.57 29.78
CA LEU A 14 -27.54 -25.02 28.71
C LEU A 14 -28.31 -25.15 27.39
N ALA A 15 -28.88 -24.06 26.91
CA ALA A 15 -29.31 -23.93 25.53
C ALA A 15 -28.19 -23.25 24.74
N LEU A 16 -27.38 -24.04 24.05
CA LEU A 16 -26.50 -23.58 22.98
C LEU A 16 -27.36 -22.99 21.86
N LEU A 17 -27.44 -21.67 21.78
CA LEU A 17 -27.82 -20.97 20.55
C LEU A 17 -26.53 -20.55 19.85
N ALA A 18 -26.13 -21.37 18.87
CA ALA A 18 -25.08 -21.03 17.92
C ALA A 18 -25.58 -19.90 17.01
N ALA A 19 -25.09 -18.68 17.25
CA ALA A 19 -25.19 -17.60 16.29
C ALA A 19 -24.23 -17.89 15.12
N PRO A 20 -24.66 -17.83 13.85
CA PRO A 20 -23.73 -17.88 12.73
C PRO A 20 -22.91 -16.59 12.73
N THR A 21 -21.65 -16.70 13.15
CA THR A 21 -20.65 -15.66 12.94
C THR A 21 -20.45 -15.53 11.44
N PHE A 22 -20.91 -14.43 10.85
CA PHE A 22 -20.52 -14.06 9.49
C PHE A 22 -19.01 -13.79 9.51
N ALA A 23 -18.23 -14.81 9.18
CA ALA A 23 -16.81 -14.66 8.91
C ALA A 23 -16.70 -13.84 7.62
N GLN A 24 -16.46 -12.54 7.79
CA GLN A 24 -15.95 -11.70 6.72
C GLN A 24 -14.55 -12.19 6.40
N THR A 25 -14.44 -13.13 5.47
CA THR A 25 -13.20 -13.31 4.74
C THR A 25 -13.09 -12.12 3.80
N GLU A 26 -12.60 -10.99 4.33
CA GLU A 26 -11.94 -9.99 3.49
C GLU A 26 -10.76 -10.73 2.85
N THR A 27 -11.01 -11.24 1.64
CA THR A 27 -9.99 -11.52 0.67
C THR A 27 -9.24 -10.20 0.48
N GLN A 28 -8.20 -10.01 1.29
CA GLN A 28 -7.17 -9.03 1.01
C GLN A 28 -6.72 -9.35 -0.41
N ALA A 29 -7.11 -8.50 -1.34
CA ALA A 29 -6.41 -8.40 -2.60
C ALA A 29 -4.95 -8.22 -2.20
N GLU A 30 -4.13 -9.23 -2.46
CA GLU A 30 -2.68 -9.09 -2.45
C GLU A 30 -2.38 -8.00 -3.46
N ALA A 31 -2.32 -6.76 -2.96
CA ALA A 31 -1.64 -5.68 -3.63
C ALA A 31 -0.27 -6.24 -3.96
N VAL A 32 0.06 -6.31 -5.25
CA VAL A 32 1.42 -6.60 -5.70
C VAL A 32 2.29 -5.58 -4.97
N THR A 33 2.93 -6.00 -3.88
CA THR A 33 3.60 -5.07 -2.98
C THR A 33 4.85 -4.62 -3.70
N SER A 34 4.75 -3.44 -4.31
CA SER A 34 5.91 -2.65 -4.69
C SER A 34 6.89 -2.64 -3.51
N PRO A 35 8.21 -2.80 -3.73
CA PRO A 35 9.19 -2.83 -2.65
C PRO A 35 9.00 -1.62 -1.75
N ASP A 36 9.02 -1.83 -0.44
CA ASP A 36 8.77 -0.79 0.56
C ASP A 36 9.55 0.50 0.24
N GLY A 37 8.85 1.64 0.23
CA GLY A 37 9.40 2.92 -0.23
C GLY A 37 10.64 3.33 0.56
N ALA A 38 10.64 3.08 1.87
CA ALA A 38 11.79 3.37 2.72
C ALA A 38 13.00 2.51 2.35
N ALA A 39 12.81 1.23 2.06
CA ALA A 39 13.88 0.34 1.60
C ALA A 39 14.45 0.75 0.23
N VAL A 40 13.58 1.13 -0.72
CA VAL A 40 14.00 1.64 -2.04
C VAL A 40 14.84 2.91 -1.87
N CYS A 41 14.37 3.84 -1.03
CA CYS A 41 15.03 5.10 -0.79
C CYS A 41 16.36 4.95 -0.06
N ALA A 42 16.42 4.12 0.99
CA ALA A 42 17.65 3.84 1.71
C ALA A 42 18.72 3.26 0.77
N LYS A 43 18.31 2.36 -0.13
CA LYS A 43 19.20 1.79 -1.14
C LYS A 43 19.68 2.83 -2.15
N MET A 44 18.78 3.64 -2.71
CA MET A 44 19.18 4.69 -3.66
C MET A 44 20.14 5.70 -3.03
N ILE A 45 19.93 6.07 -1.76
CA ILE A 45 20.81 6.99 -1.03
C ILE A 45 22.16 6.33 -0.77
N GLY A 46 22.17 5.08 -0.33
CA GLY A 46 23.39 4.29 -0.13
C GLY A 46 24.21 4.14 -1.42
N ASP A 47 23.54 3.98 -2.56
CA ASP A 47 24.17 3.90 -3.88
C ASP A 47 24.56 5.27 -4.47
N GLY A 48 24.22 6.39 -3.82
CA GLY A 48 24.47 7.75 -4.32
C GLY A 48 23.62 8.16 -5.52
N ARG A 49 22.49 7.48 -5.77
CA ARG A 49 21.63 7.66 -6.95
C ARG A 49 20.48 8.64 -6.76
N THR A 50 20.30 9.21 -5.57
CA THR A 50 19.24 10.18 -5.28
C THR A 50 19.59 11.62 -5.64
N SER A 51 20.78 11.90 -6.19
CA SER A 51 21.24 13.26 -6.52
C SER A 51 21.13 14.25 -5.33
N GLY A 52 21.39 13.76 -4.11
CA GLY A 52 21.39 14.59 -2.90
C GLY A 52 20.05 14.70 -2.18
N LEU A 53 19.04 13.91 -2.55
CA LEU A 53 17.82 13.81 -1.74
C LEU A 53 18.10 13.06 -0.44
N ASP A 54 17.53 13.56 0.65
CA ASP A 54 17.45 12.83 1.90
C ASP A 54 16.36 11.74 1.87
N GLN A 55 16.29 10.94 2.94
CA GLN A 55 15.36 9.83 3.06
C GLN A 55 13.90 10.28 2.90
N SER A 56 13.51 11.35 3.58
CA SER A 56 12.12 11.83 3.59
C SER A 56 11.69 12.38 2.23
N GLN A 57 12.60 13.09 1.55
CA GLN A 57 12.36 13.61 0.21
C GLN A 57 12.24 12.49 -0.82
N CYS A 58 13.04 11.44 -0.66
CA CYS A 58 12.94 10.26 -1.51
C CYS A 58 11.60 9.54 -1.29
N GLU A 59 11.22 9.30 -0.03
CA GLU A 59 9.96 8.62 0.30
C GLU A 59 8.74 9.39 -0.22
N CYS A 60 8.72 10.72 -0.07
CA CYS A 60 7.66 11.54 -0.66
C CYS A 60 7.56 11.35 -2.19
N ARG A 61 8.69 11.32 -2.89
CA ARG A 61 8.71 11.07 -4.35
C ARG A 61 8.24 9.67 -4.71
N TYR A 62 8.56 8.69 -3.87
CA TYR A 62 8.09 7.32 -4.03
C TYR A 62 6.58 7.23 -3.90
N GLU A 63 5.99 7.87 -2.90
CA GLU A 63 4.54 7.92 -2.72
C GLU A 63 3.86 8.60 -3.92
N MET A 64 4.40 9.73 -4.39
CA MET A 64 3.87 10.41 -5.58
C MET A 64 3.92 9.53 -6.84
N ALA A 65 4.98 8.73 -6.98
CA ALA A 65 5.07 7.78 -8.09
C ALA A 65 4.05 6.63 -7.95
N ALA A 66 3.86 6.11 -6.75
CA ALA A 66 2.89 5.04 -6.48
C ALA A 66 1.44 5.49 -6.67
N GLU A 67 1.13 6.75 -6.36
CA GLU A 67 -0.21 7.32 -6.48
C GLU A 67 -0.57 7.70 -7.94
N VAL A 68 0.38 8.30 -8.67
CA VAL A 68 0.10 8.93 -9.97
C VAL A 68 0.31 7.98 -11.16
N LEU A 69 1.28 7.08 -11.06
CA LEU A 69 1.67 6.22 -12.18
C LEU A 69 0.82 4.95 -12.20
N ASP A 70 0.48 4.49 -13.40
CA ASP A 70 -0.14 3.18 -13.55
C ASP A 70 0.77 2.07 -12.99
N PRO A 71 0.23 0.96 -12.45
CA PRO A 71 1.01 -0.11 -11.84
C PRO A 71 2.13 -0.67 -12.73
N ALA A 72 1.90 -0.78 -14.04
CA ALA A 72 2.92 -1.24 -14.99
C ALA A 72 4.09 -0.25 -15.11
N VAL A 73 3.82 1.05 -15.02
CA VAL A 73 4.84 2.10 -15.10
C VAL A 73 5.60 2.20 -13.78
N SER A 74 4.89 2.21 -12.64
CA SER A 74 5.51 2.29 -11.32
C SER A 74 6.37 1.06 -11.03
N THR A 75 5.95 -0.14 -11.44
CA THR A 75 6.77 -1.36 -11.31
C THR A 75 8.13 -1.21 -12.02
N LEU A 76 8.14 -0.75 -13.27
CA LEU A 76 9.38 -0.54 -14.02
C LEU A 76 10.24 0.59 -13.43
N LEU A 77 9.60 1.64 -12.92
CA LEU A 77 10.29 2.75 -12.27
C LEU A 77 10.94 2.31 -10.96
N PHE A 78 10.21 1.57 -10.13
CA PHE A 78 10.71 1.09 -8.84
C PHE A 78 11.77 0.01 -8.98
N ASP A 79 11.69 -0.83 -10.00
CA ASP A 79 12.81 -1.72 -10.35
C ASP A 79 14.07 -0.92 -10.72
N SER A 80 13.92 0.15 -11.50
CA SER A 80 15.04 1.03 -11.83
C SER A 80 15.63 1.70 -10.57
N TRP A 81 14.77 2.16 -9.67
CA TRP A 81 15.19 2.77 -8.41
C TRP A 81 15.86 1.77 -7.48
N TYR A 82 15.32 0.57 -7.32
CA TYR A 82 15.86 -0.42 -6.41
C TYR A 82 17.10 -1.13 -6.96
N ASN A 83 17.10 -1.55 -8.23
CA ASN A 83 18.17 -2.36 -8.83
C ASN A 83 19.16 -1.54 -9.66
N GLY A 84 18.85 -0.30 -9.99
CA GLY A 84 19.66 0.51 -10.90
C GLY A 84 19.50 0.13 -12.37
N THR A 85 18.53 -0.73 -12.71
CA THR A 85 18.24 -1.14 -14.08
C THR A 85 17.75 0.05 -14.90
N ASN A 86 18.22 0.20 -16.14
CA ASN A 86 17.63 1.17 -17.06
C ASN A 86 16.40 0.56 -17.75
N ASN A 87 15.20 0.93 -17.28
CA ASN A 87 13.93 0.45 -17.83
C ASN A 87 13.29 1.41 -18.85
N SER A 88 14.06 2.34 -19.44
CA SER A 88 13.52 3.31 -20.41
C SER A 88 12.85 2.65 -21.61
N ASP A 89 13.45 1.59 -22.15
CA ASP A 89 12.94 0.90 -23.34
C ASP A 89 11.66 0.12 -23.02
N ALA A 90 11.61 -0.50 -21.85
CA ALA A 90 10.42 -1.19 -21.36
C ALA A 90 9.25 -0.21 -21.17
N ILE A 91 9.50 0.97 -20.59
CA ILE A 91 8.48 2.02 -20.44
C ILE A 91 8.00 2.52 -21.81
N ASN A 92 8.91 2.70 -22.79
CA ASN A 92 8.57 3.16 -24.14
C ASN A 92 7.80 2.10 -24.95
N ALA A 93 7.94 0.82 -24.62
CA ALA A 93 7.22 -0.27 -25.25
C ALA A 93 5.79 -0.45 -24.71
N LEU A 94 5.44 0.15 -23.56
CA LEU A 94 4.09 0.07 -23.01
C LEU A 94 3.04 0.70 -23.95
N PRO A 95 1.80 0.17 -23.98
CA PRO A 95 0.70 0.82 -24.69
C PRO A 95 0.36 2.18 -24.05
N GLU A 96 -0.41 3.00 -24.76
CA GLU A 96 -0.90 4.28 -24.24
C GLU A 96 0.18 5.31 -23.84
N GLN A 97 1.28 5.40 -24.60
CA GLN A 97 2.38 6.35 -24.37
C GLN A 97 1.94 7.81 -24.10
N ARG A 98 0.82 8.27 -24.68
CA ARG A 98 0.26 9.60 -24.40
C ARG A 98 -0.23 9.75 -22.96
N LYS A 99 -0.84 8.71 -22.38
CA LYS A 99 -1.27 8.66 -20.98
C LYS A 99 -0.05 8.62 -20.07
N ILE A 100 0.90 7.75 -20.33
CA ILE A 100 2.14 7.59 -19.55
C ILE A 100 2.89 8.95 -19.45
N LYS A 101 3.06 9.65 -20.57
CA LYS A 101 3.67 11.00 -20.59
C LYS A 101 2.91 12.00 -19.73
N ARG A 102 1.57 11.93 -19.70
CA ARG A 102 0.76 12.79 -18.83
C ARG A 102 0.96 12.42 -17.36
N GLN A 103 1.03 11.14 -17.02
CA GLN A 103 1.28 10.67 -15.64
C GLN A 103 2.63 11.16 -15.13
N PHE A 104 3.72 10.99 -15.89
CA PHE A 104 5.03 11.52 -15.50
C PHE A 104 5.02 13.03 -15.31
N ARG A 105 4.32 13.77 -16.18
CA ARG A 105 4.18 15.23 -16.03
C ARG A 105 3.41 15.59 -14.75
N THR A 106 2.31 14.89 -14.46
CA THR A 106 1.54 15.08 -13.22
C THR A 106 2.40 14.78 -12.01
N MET A 107 3.06 13.62 -11.97
CA MET A 107 3.95 13.21 -10.89
C MET A 107 5.03 14.26 -10.63
N HIS A 108 5.68 14.77 -11.68
CA HIS A 108 6.69 15.83 -11.55
C HIS A 108 6.13 17.12 -10.95
N ASN A 109 4.91 17.51 -11.33
CA ASN A 109 4.25 18.70 -10.79
C ASN A 109 3.86 18.50 -9.31
N GLU A 110 3.35 17.32 -8.95
CA GLU A 110 2.99 16.98 -7.57
C GLU A 110 4.22 16.92 -6.67
N ILE A 111 5.31 16.28 -7.13
CA ILE A 111 6.59 16.26 -6.42
C ILE A 111 7.06 17.69 -6.11
N LYS A 112 7.03 18.60 -7.08
CA LYS A 112 7.42 20.00 -6.86
C LYS A 112 6.53 20.74 -5.86
N ARG A 113 5.26 20.36 -5.78
CA ARG A 113 4.27 21.01 -4.93
C ARG A 113 4.31 20.50 -3.50
N LEU A 114 4.49 19.19 -3.34
CA LEU A 114 4.28 18.47 -2.09
C LEU A 114 5.58 18.01 -1.42
N CYS A 115 6.59 17.62 -2.19
CA CYS A 115 7.87 17.16 -1.64
C CYS A 115 8.84 18.35 -1.51
N LYS A 116 9.34 18.59 -0.29
CA LYS A 116 10.23 19.71 0.04
C LYS A 116 11.57 19.22 0.56
#